data_AF-A0A6G2QV88-F1
#
_entry.id   AF-A0A6G2QV88-F1
#
_cell.length_a   1.000
_cell.length_b   1.000
_cell.length_c   1.000
_cell.angle_alpha   90.00
_cell.angle_beta   90.00
_cell.angle_gamma   90.00
#
_symmetry.space_group_name_H-M   'P 1'
#
loop_
_entity.id
_entity.type
_entity.pdbx_description
1 polymer ?
#
loop_
_entity_poly.entity_id
_entity_poly.type
_entity_poly.pdbx_seq_one_letter_code
_entity_poly.pdbx_strand_id
1 'polypeptide(L)'
;MRPDDSTADDWLAEFLGFGVGVLSLVCLSCSVIWGLVAQDRILLGPRQRILAQAVHRTTSVASIVFLVLHIGIKVAQDHTTWIAAVIPFGLLLTEDEVVTGRAFLIGLGTLAGLLMFFVGVTGVLRNRFASPAPVAARWRAMHMLAYPAWCAALVHGLYAGRAAKPVFLVLYGLSLLGVTAVLVLRACPPRIKRRVADGITALFDSDGQRDREK
;
A
#
# COMPACT_ATOMS: atom_id res chain seq x y z
N MET A 1 -43.05 -4.07 -2.71
CA MET A 1 -41.89 -4.18 -3.60
C MET A 1 -41.99 -3.00 -4.54
N ARG A 2 -41.22 -1.93 -4.30
CA ARG A 2 -41.30 -0.70 -5.10
C ARG A 2 -40.30 -0.86 -6.28
N PRO A 3 -40.65 -0.41 -7.48
CA PRO A 3 -39.83 -0.58 -8.68
C PRO A 3 -38.56 0.30 -8.70
N ASP A 4 -38.43 1.23 -7.75
CA ASP A 4 -37.38 2.23 -7.67
C ASP A 4 -36.15 1.72 -6.88
N ASP A 5 -36.39 0.72 -6.02
CA ASP A 5 -35.47 0.19 -5.00
C ASP A 5 -34.29 -0.57 -5.65
N SER A 6 -34.55 -1.32 -6.73
CA SER A 6 -33.57 -2.20 -7.37
C SER A 6 -32.37 -1.44 -7.93
N THR A 7 -32.59 -0.27 -8.54
CA THR A 7 -31.52 0.42 -9.29
C THR A 7 -30.46 1.06 -8.40
N ALA A 8 -30.88 1.59 -7.24
CA ALA A 8 -29.97 2.20 -6.28
C ALA A 8 -29.15 1.14 -5.54
N ASP A 9 -29.79 0.02 -5.18
CA ASP A 9 -29.15 -1.11 -4.49
C ASP A 9 -28.14 -1.81 -5.41
N ASP A 10 -28.47 -2.01 -6.70
CA ASP A 10 -27.59 -2.62 -7.69
C ASP A 10 -26.36 -1.73 -7.98
N TRP A 11 -26.57 -0.42 -8.14
CA TRP A 11 -25.49 0.54 -8.32
C TRP A 11 -24.56 0.59 -7.10
N LEU A 12 -25.13 0.59 -5.89
CA LEU A 12 -24.36 0.60 -4.66
C LEU A 12 -23.54 -0.68 -4.51
N ALA A 13 -24.12 -1.84 -4.81
CA ALA A 13 -23.43 -3.13 -4.78
C ALA A 13 -22.29 -3.19 -5.81
N GLU A 14 -22.48 -2.67 -7.02
CA GLU A 14 -21.44 -2.60 -8.04
C GLU A 14 -20.33 -1.62 -7.66
N PHE A 15 -20.70 -0.43 -7.15
CA PHE A 15 -19.76 0.57 -6.67
C PHE A 15 -18.95 0.02 -5.50
N LEU A 16 -19.57 -0.64 -4.53
CA LEU A 16 -18.86 -1.26 -3.40
C LEU A 16 -17.96 -2.40 -3.90
N GLY A 17 -18.46 -3.28 -4.76
CA GLY A 17 -17.71 -4.43 -5.30
C GLY A 17 -16.40 -4.07 -6.01
N PHE A 18 -16.29 -2.85 -6.54
CA PHE A 18 -15.06 -2.30 -7.10
C PHE A 18 -14.36 -1.31 -6.16
N GLY A 19 -15.11 -0.37 -5.60
CA GLY A 19 -14.64 0.81 -4.89
C GLY A 19 -13.92 0.50 -3.59
N VAL A 20 -14.37 -0.47 -2.79
CA VAL A 20 -13.66 -0.82 -1.54
C VAL A 20 -12.27 -1.41 -1.82
N GLY A 21 -12.07 -2.11 -2.93
CA GLY A 21 -10.74 -2.57 -3.34
C GLY A 21 -9.80 -1.41 -3.67
N VAL A 22 -10.30 -0.43 -4.45
CA VAL A 22 -9.53 0.77 -4.80
C VAL A 22 -9.22 1.61 -3.55
N LEU A 23 -10.20 1.81 -2.66
CA LEU A 23 -10.00 2.55 -1.41
C LEU A 23 -8.97 1.86 -0.51
N SER A 24 -8.99 0.53 -0.42
CA SER A 24 -7.96 -0.23 0.31
C SER A 24 -6.57 0.04 -0.28
N LEU A 25 -6.41 -0.02 -1.60
CA LEU A 25 -5.13 0.21 -2.28
C LEU A 25 -4.61 1.65 -2.10
N VAL A 26 -5.50 2.65 -2.21
CA VAL A 26 -5.16 4.06 -1.98
C VAL A 26 -4.72 4.26 -0.53
N CYS A 27 -5.48 3.76 0.45
CA CYS A 27 -5.14 3.86 1.86
C CYS A 27 -3.81 3.15 2.17
N LEU A 28 -3.56 1.97 1.59
CA LEU A 28 -2.30 1.25 1.75
C LEU A 28 -1.12 2.05 1.19
N SER A 29 -1.28 2.61 -0.01
CA SER A 29 -0.24 3.44 -0.66
C SER A 29 0.08 4.69 0.16
N CYS A 30 -0.95 5.40 0.63
CA CYS A 30 -0.80 6.52 1.56
C CYS A 30 -0.07 6.09 2.84
N SER A 31 -0.43 4.95 3.43
CA SER A 31 0.23 4.44 4.63
C SER A 31 1.73 4.20 4.40
N VAL A 32 2.13 3.59 3.28
CA VAL A 32 3.54 3.34 2.94
C VAL A 32 4.31 4.65 2.80
N ILE A 33 3.77 5.62 2.05
CA ILE A 33 4.38 6.93 1.84
C ILE A 33 4.54 7.67 3.18
N TRP A 34 3.46 7.78 3.96
CA TRP A 34 3.50 8.47 5.26
C TRP A 34 4.37 7.75 6.29
N GLY A 35 4.49 6.42 6.20
CA GLY A 35 5.42 5.63 7.01
C GLY A 35 6.88 6.00 6.74
N LEU A 36 7.25 6.22 5.47
CA LEU A 36 8.57 6.74 5.11
C LEU A 36 8.77 8.18 5.60
N VAL A 37 7.81 9.07 5.32
CA VAL A 37 7.86 10.49 5.70
C VAL A 37 8.03 10.63 7.21
N ALA A 38 7.29 9.87 8.01
CA ALA A 38 7.33 9.97 9.47
C ALA A 38 8.67 9.52 10.11
N GLN A 39 9.52 8.84 9.35
CA GLN A 39 10.88 8.47 9.75
C GLN A 39 11.92 9.54 9.43
N ASP A 40 11.60 10.53 8.60
CA ASP A 40 12.50 11.63 8.27
C ASP A 40 12.74 12.53 9.49
N ARG A 41 14.01 12.89 9.71
CA ARG A 41 14.47 13.80 10.78
C ARG A 41 15.25 15.00 10.23
N ILE A 42 15.52 15.01 8.93
CA ILE A 42 16.30 16.04 8.25
C ILE A 42 15.34 17.12 7.73
N LEU A 43 14.21 16.73 7.15
CA LEU A 43 13.26 17.66 6.54
C LEU A 43 12.07 18.03 7.45
N LEU A 44 11.75 17.22 8.47
CA LEU A 44 10.54 17.38 9.28
C LEU A 44 10.83 17.74 10.74
N GLY A 45 10.13 18.77 11.23
CA GLY A 45 10.10 19.12 12.65
C GLY A 45 9.31 18.12 13.51
N PRO A 46 9.45 18.15 14.85
CA PRO A 46 8.79 17.19 15.75
C PRO A 46 7.27 17.10 15.59
N ARG A 47 6.57 18.24 15.45
CA ARG A 47 5.11 18.30 15.26
C ARG A 47 4.66 17.62 13.96
N GLN A 48 5.38 17.88 12.87
CA GLN A 48 5.06 17.31 11.56
C GLN A 48 5.26 15.78 11.56
N ARG A 49 6.26 15.28 12.30
CA ARG A 49 6.47 13.83 12.45
C ARG A 49 5.34 13.15 13.23
N ILE A 50 4.77 13.82 14.23
CA ILE A 50 3.60 13.32 14.95
C ILE A 50 2.39 13.25 14.01
N LEU A 51 2.15 14.30 13.21
CA LEU A 51 1.09 14.29 12.21
C LEU A 51 1.29 13.18 11.17
N ALA A 52 2.50 13.03 10.64
CA ALA A 52 2.83 11.97 9.69
C ALA A 52 2.60 10.56 10.28
N GLN A 53 2.96 10.34 11.54
CA GLN A 53 2.65 9.09 12.26
C GLN A 53 1.14 8.89 12.43
N ALA A 54 0.38 9.95 12.72
CA ALA A 54 -1.07 9.87 12.84
C ALA A 54 -1.71 9.48 11.50
N VAL A 55 -1.31 10.14 10.41
CA VAL A 55 -1.80 9.84 9.05
C VAL A 55 -1.43 8.41 8.63
N HIS A 56 -0.19 7.98 8.89
CA HIS A 56 0.21 6.59 8.63
C HIS A 56 -0.69 5.59 9.39
N ARG A 57 -0.99 5.82 10.66
CA ARG A 57 -1.85 4.92 11.45
C ARG A 57 -3.28 4.91 10.95
N THR A 58 -3.88 6.07 10.68
CA THR A 58 -5.28 6.15 10.23
C THR A 58 -5.44 5.52 8.85
N THR A 59 -4.53 5.79 7.92
CA THR A 59 -4.55 5.17 6.58
C THR A 59 -4.26 3.66 6.63
N SER A 60 -3.39 3.21 7.53
CA SER A 60 -3.17 1.77 7.76
C SER A 60 -4.44 1.07 8.23
N VAL A 61 -5.11 1.61 9.25
CA VAL A 61 -6.36 1.02 9.75
C VAL A 61 -7.45 1.04 8.69
N ALA A 62 -7.63 2.17 7.99
CA ALA A 62 -8.58 2.28 6.89
C ALA A 62 -8.31 1.23 5.79
N SER A 63 -7.04 1.01 5.42
CA SER A 63 -6.69 0.01 4.40
C SER A 63 -7.10 -1.41 4.80
N ILE A 64 -6.95 -1.78 6.08
CA ILE A 64 -7.33 -3.10 6.60
C ILE A 64 -8.85 -3.24 6.64
N VAL A 65 -9.58 -2.21 7.09
CA VAL A 65 -11.05 -2.24 7.10
C VAL A 65 -11.60 -2.40 5.68
N PHE A 66 -11.10 -1.63 4.72
CA PHE A 66 -11.50 -1.76 3.33
C PHE A 66 -11.07 -3.09 2.71
N LEU A 67 -9.95 -3.68 3.13
CA LEU A 67 -9.52 -5.01 2.70
C LEU A 67 -10.52 -6.08 3.17
N VAL A 68 -10.94 -6.05 4.44
CA VAL A 68 -11.94 -6.99 4.98
C VAL A 68 -13.25 -6.86 4.20
N LEU A 69 -13.71 -5.64 3.94
CA LEU A 69 -14.90 -5.39 3.12
C LEU A 69 -14.73 -5.91 1.68
N HIS A 70 -13.57 -5.67 1.07
CA HIS A 70 -13.27 -6.12 -0.29
C HIS A 70 -13.31 -7.65 -0.40
N ILE A 71 -12.65 -8.37 0.52
CA ILE A 71 -12.68 -9.83 0.55
C ILE A 71 -14.10 -10.33 0.83
N GLY A 72 -14.79 -9.75 1.81
CA GLY A 72 -16.15 -10.13 2.19
C GLY A 72 -17.14 -10.01 1.02
N ILE A 73 -17.09 -8.91 0.27
CA ILE A 73 -17.95 -8.71 -0.91
C ILE A 73 -17.59 -9.70 -2.03
N LYS A 74 -16.29 -9.96 -2.28
CA LYS A 74 -15.88 -10.91 -3.32
C LYS A 74 -16.28 -12.34 -3.02
N VAL A 75 -16.25 -12.73 -1.75
CA VAL A 75 -16.75 -14.04 -1.31
C VAL A 75 -18.28 -14.10 -1.40
N ALA A 76 -18.98 -13.05 -0.97
CA ALA A 76 -20.45 -13.02 -1.01
C ALA A 76 -21.03 -13.00 -2.44
N GLN A 77 -20.26 -12.51 -3.42
CA GLN A 77 -20.64 -12.47 -4.83
C GLN A 77 -20.14 -13.68 -5.65
N ASP A 78 -19.63 -14.73 -4.99
CA ASP A 78 -19.03 -15.92 -5.63
C ASP A 78 -17.90 -15.60 -6.64
N HIS A 79 -17.27 -14.43 -6.51
CA HIS A 79 -16.16 -14.02 -7.37
C HIS A 79 -14.83 -14.72 -7.00
N THR A 80 -14.76 -15.31 -5.80
CA THR A 80 -13.61 -16.07 -5.28
C THR A 80 -14.10 -17.12 -4.28
N THR A 81 -13.49 -18.32 -4.29
CA THR A 81 -13.77 -19.36 -3.28
C THR A 81 -13.10 -19.04 -1.94
N TRP A 82 -13.67 -19.51 -0.83
CA TRP A 82 -13.07 -19.35 0.51
C TRP A 82 -11.64 -19.89 0.59
N ILE A 83 -11.36 -20.98 -0.13
CA ILE A 83 -10.04 -21.59 -0.19
C ILE A 83 -9.04 -20.65 -0.88
N ALA A 84 -9.42 -20.05 -2.01
CA ALA A 84 -8.58 -19.10 -2.73
C ALA A 84 -8.33 -17.80 -1.95
N ALA A 85 -9.25 -17.42 -1.04
CA ALA A 85 -9.11 -16.24 -0.19
C ALA A 85 -8.11 -16.43 0.96
N VAL A 86 -7.77 -17.67 1.33
CA VAL A 86 -6.87 -17.97 2.47
C VAL A 86 -5.57 -18.61 2.03
N ILE A 87 -5.58 -19.40 0.93
CA ILE A 87 -4.40 -20.08 0.41
C ILE A 87 -3.91 -19.33 -0.84
N PRO A 88 -2.80 -18.57 -0.74
CA PRO A 88 -2.27 -17.86 -1.90
C PRO A 88 -1.84 -18.88 -2.96
N PHE A 89 -2.23 -18.62 -4.21
CA PHE A 89 -1.98 -19.48 -5.37
C PHE A 89 -2.59 -20.89 -5.29
N GLY A 90 -3.51 -21.17 -4.36
CA GLY A 90 -4.17 -22.48 -4.27
C GLY A 90 -4.91 -22.89 -5.55
N LEU A 91 -5.50 -21.91 -6.26
CA LEU A 91 -6.17 -22.13 -7.54
C LEU A 91 -5.22 -22.57 -8.67
N LEU A 92 -3.91 -22.27 -8.56
CA LEU A 92 -2.93 -22.70 -9.56
C LEU A 92 -2.68 -24.22 -9.52
N LEU A 93 -3.02 -24.86 -8.40
CA LEU A 93 -2.79 -26.29 -8.18
C LEU A 93 -4.02 -27.16 -8.52
N THR A 94 -5.20 -26.55 -8.67
CA THR A 94 -6.48 -27.26 -8.81
C THR A 94 -7.18 -27.04 -10.15
N GLU A 95 -6.87 -25.95 -10.85
CA GLU A 95 -7.46 -25.64 -12.15
C GLU A 95 -6.46 -26.00 -13.26
N ASP A 96 -6.84 -26.89 -14.20
CA ASP A 96 -6.11 -27.14 -15.46
C ASP A 96 -6.17 -25.92 -16.41
N GLU A 97 -6.99 -24.93 -16.07
CA GLU A 97 -7.11 -23.69 -16.81
C GLU A 97 -5.96 -22.73 -16.47
N VAL A 98 -4.93 -22.79 -17.30
CA VAL A 98 -4.06 -21.67 -17.70
C VAL A 98 -4.90 -20.58 -18.42
N VAL A 99 -6.09 -20.27 -17.93
CA VAL A 99 -6.94 -19.21 -18.48
C VAL A 99 -6.53 -17.90 -17.83
N THR A 100 -5.56 -17.28 -18.50
CA THR A 100 -5.40 -15.82 -18.57
C THR A 100 -4.91 -15.11 -17.30
N GLY A 101 -3.96 -15.69 -16.55
CA GLY A 101 -3.25 -15.00 -15.45
C GLY A 101 -4.11 -14.59 -14.24
N ARG A 102 -5.42 -14.82 -14.29
CA ARG A 102 -6.38 -14.41 -13.27
C ARG A 102 -6.19 -15.16 -11.96
N ALA A 103 -5.92 -16.47 -12.02
CA ALA A 103 -5.61 -17.27 -10.83
C ALA A 103 -4.33 -16.76 -10.11
N PHE A 104 -3.30 -16.38 -10.87
CA PHE A 104 -2.08 -15.77 -10.33
C PHE A 104 -2.37 -14.41 -9.67
N LEU A 105 -3.15 -13.56 -10.33
CA LEU A 105 -3.55 -12.26 -9.79
C LEU A 105 -4.37 -12.41 -8.50
N ILE A 106 -5.32 -13.36 -8.44
CA ILE A 106 -6.07 -13.66 -7.21
C ILE A 106 -5.11 -14.13 -6.11
N GLY A 107 -4.19 -15.05 -6.41
CA GLY A 107 -3.19 -15.52 -5.46
C GLY A 107 -2.30 -14.40 -4.92
N LEU A 108 -1.96 -13.41 -5.76
CA LEU A 108 -1.24 -12.22 -5.35
C LEU A 108 -2.04 -11.31 -4.42
N GLY A 109 -3.36 -11.19 -4.66
CA GLY A 109 -4.28 -10.50 -3.76
C GLY A 109 -4.36 -11.17 -2.39
N THR A 110 -4.47 -12.50 -2.36
CA THR A 110 -4.47 -13.30 -1.12
C THR A 110 -3.14 -13.14 -0.37
N LEU A 111 -2.01 -13.24 -1.07
CA LEU A 111 -0.69 -13.01 -0.48
C LEU A 111 -0.56 -11.60 0.11
N ALA A 112 -1.00 -10.57 -0.63
CA ALA A 112 -1.00 -9.19 -0.16
C ALA A 112 -1.88 -9.05 1.10
N GLY A 113 -3.08 -9.63 1.11
CA GLY A 113 -3.99 -9.59 2.25
C GLY A 113 -3.41 -10.24 3.50
N LEU A 114 -2.77 -11.41 3.37
CA LEU A 114 -2.10 -12.09 4.48
C LEU A 114 -0.92 -11.28 5.04
N LEU A 115 -0.09 -10.70 4.15
CA LEU A 115 1.02 -9.85 4.58
C LEU A 115 0.52 -8.57 5.25
N MET A 116 -0.53 -7.93 4.71
CA MET A 116 -1.17 -6.76 5.34
C MET A 116 -1.72 -7.11 6.72
N PHE A 117 -2.40 -8.26 6.86
CA PHE A 117 -2.92 -8.73 8.14
C PHE A 117 -1.77 -8.97 9.14
N PHE A 118 -0.73 -9.70 8.73
CA PHE A 118 0.46 -9.96 9.55
C PHE A 118 1.15 -8.67 10.01
N VAL A 119 1.38 -7.73 9.09
CA VAL A 119 2.00 -6.43 9.39
C VAL A 119 1.09 -5.57 10.28
N GLY A 120 -0.23 -5.61 10.07
CA GLY A 120 -1.21 -4.91 10.89
C GLY A 120 -1.23 -5.41 12.33
N VAL A 121 -1.29 -6.73 12.52
CA VAL A 121 -1.25 -7.38 13.84
C VAL A 121 0.07 -7.04 14.55
N THR A 122 1.22 -7.24 13.89
CA THR A 122 2.53 -6.89 14.47
C THR A 122 2.66 -5.39 14.76
N GLY A 123 2.00 -4.52 13.99
CA GLY A 123 1.91 -3.08 14.23
C GLY A 123 1.12 -2.72 15.50
N VAL A 124 -0.02 -3.37 15.75
CA VAL A 124 -0.82 -3.19 16.97
C VAL A 124 -0.07 -3.71 18.20
N LEU A 125 0.54 -4.90 18.08
CA LEU A 125 1.29 -5.52 19.18
C LEU A 125 2.54 -4.70 19.57
N ARG A 126 3.04 -3.82 18.70
CA ARG A 126 4.15 -2.90 19.00
C ARG A 126 3.94 -2.12 20.31
N ASN A 127 2.72 -1.64 20.58
CA ASN A 127 2.44 -0.87 21.80
C ASN A 127 2.56 -1.70 23.08
N ARG A 128 2.54 -3.04 22.98
CA ARG A 128 2.72 -3.96 24.10
C ARG A 128 4.19 -4.34 24.31
N PHE A 129 5.06 -4.02 23.37
CA PHE A 129 6.48 -4.29 23.45
C PHE A 129 7.24 -3.07 24.04
N ALA A 130 7.28 -2.98 25.37
CA ALA A 130 8.33 -2.26 26.09
C ALA A 130 9.65 -3.06 25.98
N SER A 131 10.09 -3.33 24.75
CA SER A 131 11.02 -4.42 24.49
C SER A 131 12.43 -3.97 24.16
N PRO A 132 13.45 -4.76 24.55
CA PRO A 132 14.86 -4.51 24.27
C PRO A 132 15.13 -4.18 22.79
N ALA A 133 16.20 -3.42 22.52
CA ALA A 133 16.67 -3.07 21.17
C ALA A 133 16.58 -4.21 20.11
N PRO A 134 16.94 -5.48 20.39
CA PRO A 134 16.79 -6.57 19.42
C PRO A 134 15.33 -6.87 19.01
N VAL A 135 14.38 -6.74 19.93
CA VAL A 135 12.95 -6.95 19.63
C VAL A 135 12.42 -5.82 18.74
N ALA A 136 12.85 -4.58 19.00
CA ALA A 136 12.53 -3.45 18.13
C ALA A 136 13.10 -3.62 16.72
N ALA A 137 14.30 -4.22 16.57
CA ALA A 137 14.88 -4.54 15.27
C ALA A 137 14.08 -5.63 14.53
N ARG A 138 13.68 -6.71 15.22
CA ARG A 138 12.83 -7.77 14.66
C ARG A 138 11.47 -7.24 14.21
N TRP A 139 10.83 -6.40 15.01
CA TRP A 139 9.58 -5.73 14.63
C TRP A 139 9.76 -4.92 13.35
N ARG A 140 10.83 -4.12 13.24
CA ARG A 140 11.12 -3.36 12.01
C ARG A 140 11.28 -4.28 10.82
N ALA A 141 12.03 -5.38 10.95
CA ALA A 141 12.23 -6.34 9.88
C ALA A 141 10.90 -6.97 9.41
N MET A 142 10.05 -7.40 10.34
CA MET A 142 8.71 -7.92 10.02
C MET A 142 7.84 -6.85 9.36
N HIS A 143 7.89 -5.60 9.83
CA HIS A 143 7.12 -4.50 9.26
C HIS A 143 7.57 -4.13 7.84
N MET A 144 8.81 -4.45 7.43
CA MET A 144 9.25 -4.28 6.04
C MET A 144 8.47 -5.16 5.05
N LEU A 145 7.77 -6.20 5.52
CA LEU A 145 6.85 -6.98 4.68
C LEU A 145 5.67 -6.14 4.14
N ALA A 146 5.46 -4.92 4.63
CA ALA A 146 4.50 -3.97 4.06
C ALA A 146 4.82 -3.64 2.59
N TYR A 147 6.10 -3.55 2.21
CA TYR A 147 6.50 -3.21 0.84
C TYR A 147 6.14 -4.31 -0.17
N PRO A 148 6.51 -5.60 0.03
CA PRO A 148 6.07 -6.65 -0.86
C PRO A 148 4.54 -6.83 -0.84
N ALA A 149 3.87 -6.62 0.30
CA ALA A 149 2.41 -6.61 0.36
C ALA A 149 1.80 -5.54 -0.55
N TRP A 150 2.35 -4.33 -0.52
CA TRP A 150 1.92 -3.22 -1.35
C TRP A 150 2.19 -3.46 -2.84
N CYS A 151 3.37 -3.97 -3.20
CA CYS A 151 3.68 -4.32 -4.60
C CYS A 151 2.74 -5.41 -5.13
N ALA A 152 2.47 -6.44 -4.32
CA ALA A 152 1.50 -7.48 -4.65
C ALA A 152 0.09 -6.91 -4.83
N ALA A 153 -0.36 -6.04 -3.90
CA ALA A 153 -1.65 -5.38 -3.98
C ALA A 153 -1.79 -4.46 -5.21
N LEU A 154 -0.71 -3.78 -5.63
CA LEU A 154 -0.71 -2.96 -6.84
C LEU A 154 -0.95 -3.84 -8.08
N VAL A 155 -0.15 -4.89 -8.26
CA VAL A 155 -0.29 -5.76 -9.44
C VAL A 155 -1.65 -6.46 -9.43
N HIS A 156 -2.10 -6.96 -8.27
CA HIS A 156 -3.45 -7.51 -8.13
C HIS A 156 -4.53 -6.47 -8.47
N GLY A 157 -4.53 -5.32 -7.80
CA GLY A 157 -5.59 -4.32 -7.90
C GLY A 157 -5.69 -3.65 -9.27
N LEU A 158 -4.57 -3.47 -9.98
CA LEU A 158 -4.58 -2.85 -11.30
C LEU A 158 -4.93 -3.81 -12.44
N TYR A 159 -4.70 -5.11 -12.29
CA TYR A 159 -4.85 -6.09 -13.37
C TYR A 159 -5.92 -7.17 -13.15
N ALA A 160 -6.35 -7.45 -11.90
CA ALA A 160 -7.33 -8.49 -11.61
C ALA A 160 -8.78 -8.10 -11.94
N GLY A 161 -9.05 -6.80 -12.02
CA GLY A 161 -10.38 -6.24 -12.25
C GLY A 161 -10.49 -5.50 -13.58
N ARG A 162 -11.30 -4.44 -13.56
CA ARG A 162 -11.52 -3.56 -14.71
C ARG A 162 -10.20 -2.91 -15.13
N ALA A 163 -10.01 -2.69 -16.43
CA ALA A 163 -8.83 -1.98 -16.94
C ALA A 163 -8.63 -0.64 -16.20
N ALA A 164 -7.48 -0.48 -15.56
CA ALA A 164 -7.15 0.74 -14.84
C ALA A 164 -7.06 1.92 -15.81
N LYS A 165 -7.64 3.08 -15.44
CA LYS A 165 -7.44 4.30 -16.22
C LYS A 165 -5.94 4.66 -16.25
N PRO A 166 -5.38 5.13 -17.37
CA PRO A 166 -3.96 5.45 -17.50
C PRO A 166 -3.42 6.39 -16.41
N VAL A 167 -4.25 7.33 -15.93
CA VAL A 167 -3.88 8.24 -14.83
C VAL A 167 -3.49 7.47 -13.56
N PHE A 168 -4.21 6.40 -13.20
CA PHE A 168 -3.87 5.62 -12.01
C PHE A 168 -2.58 4.83 -12.20
N LEU A 169 -2.35 4.28 -13.40
CA LEU A 169 -1.08 3.62 -13.74
C LEU A 169 0.10 4.57 -13.57
N VAL A 170 -0.03 5.82 -14.05
CA VAL A 170 1.01 6.85 -13.92
C VAL A 170 1.21 7.22 -12.44
N LEU A 171 0.15 7.51 -11.69
CA LEU A 171 0.25 7.93 -10.29
C LEU A 171 0.87 6.84 -9.41
N TYR A 172 0.44 5.58 -9.57
CA TYR A 172 1.02 4.45 -8.84
C TYR A 172 2.45 4.15 -9.30
N GLY A 173 2.75 4.31 -10.59
CA GLY A 173 4.12 4.19 -11.11
C GLY A 173 5.07 5.22 -10.51
N LEU A 174 4.66 6.49 -10.46
CA LEU A 174 5.42 7.57 -9.81
C LEU A 174 5.60 7.32 -8.31
N SER A 175 4.55 6.85 -7.63
CA SER A 175 4.62 6.46 -6.23
C SER A 175 5.64 5.33 -6.00
N LEU A 176 5.60 4.28 -6.82
CA LEU A 176 6.53 3.15 -6.74
C LEU A 176 7.98 3.60 -6.94
N LEU A 177 8.23 4.44 -7.96
CA LEU A 177 9.55 5.01 -8.22
C LEU A 177 10.05 5.86 -7.04
N GLY A 178 9.21 6.75 -6.51
CA GLY A 178 9.56 7.59 -5.36
C GLY A 178 9.88 6.78 -4.10
N VAL A 179 9.04 5.80 -3.76
CA VAL A 179 9.25 4.89 -2.62
C VAL A 179 10.55 4.11 -2.79
N THR A 180 10.79 3.55 -3.98
CA THR A 180 12.00 2.78 -4.28
C THR A 180 13.25 3.65 -4.15
N ALA A 181 13.23 4.85 -4.71
CA ALA A 181 14.34 5.80 -4.60
C ALA A 181 14.68 6.11 -3.14
N VAL A 182 13.66 6.41 -2.32
CA VAL A 182 13.86 6.69 -0.88
C VAL A 182 14.44 5.48 -0.14
N LEU A 183 13.96 4.26 -0.44
CA LEU A 183 14.47 3.04 0.18
C LEU A 183 15.93 2.75 -0.20
N VAL A 184 16.27 2.89 -1.49
CA VAL A 184 17.65 2.75 -1.98
C VAL A 184 18.55 3.78 -1.30
N LEU A 185 18.14 5.05 -1.25
CA LEU A 185 18.88 6.09 -0.55
C LEU A 185 19.10 5.76 0.93
N ARG A 186 18.13 5.13 1.60
CA ARG A 186 18.27 4.70 3.00
C ARG A 186 19.23 3.54 3.18
N ALA A 187 19.27 2.60 2.24
CA ALA A 187 20.22 1.49 2.23
C ALA A 187 21.66 1.94 1.90
N CYS A 188 21.82 3.07 1.19
CA CYS A 188 23.12 3.57 0.78
C CYS A 188 24.02 4.06 1.95
N PRO A 189 25.36 3.98 1.76
CA PRO A 189 26.34 4.54 2.67
C PRO A 189 26.15 6.04 2.96
N PRO A 190 26.62 6.56 4.12
CA PRO A 190 26.52 7.98 4.49
C PRO A 190 27.10 8.94 3.44
N ARG A 191 28.13 8.49 2.69
CA ARG A 191 28.79 9.28 1.64
C ARG A 191 27.84 9.62 0.49
N ILE A 192 27.02 8.65 0.06
CA ILE A 192 26.05 8.84 -1.02
C ILE A 192 24.88 9.71 -0.54
N LYS A 193 24.44 9.52 0.71
CA LYS A 193 23.40 10.36 1.33
C LYS A 193 23.80 11.84 1.37
N ARG A 194 25.04 12.13 1.75
CA ARG A 194 25.59 13.50 1.75
C ARG A 194 25.66 14.07 0.34
N ARG A 195 26.23 13.34 -0.62
CA ARG A 195 26.31 13.78 -2.03
C ARG A 195 24.94 14.13 -2.62
N VAL A 196 23.90 13.34 -2.32
CA VAL A 196 22.54 13.62 -2.78
C VAL A 196 21.95 14.84 -2.07
N ALA A 197 22.16 14.99 -0.76
CA ALA A 197 21.73 16.18 -0.03
C ALA A 197 22.40 17.45 -0.57
N ASP A 198 23.72 17.41 -0.78
CA ASP A 198 24.50 18.51 -1.33
C ASP A 198 24.02 18.88 -2.74
N GLY A 199 23.71 17.88 -3.57
CA GLY A 199 23.15 18.08 -4.91
C GLY A 199 21.76 18.72 -4.90
N ILE A 200 20.88 18.30 -3.98
CA ILE A 200 19.54 18.88 -3.83
C ILE A 200 19.64 20.33 -3.34
N THR A 201 20.49 20.60 -2.36
CA THR A 201 20.73 21.97 -1.87
C THR A 201 21.27 22.86 -2.99
N ALA A 202 22.23 22.37 -3.78
CA ALA A 202 22.77 23.12 -4.92
C ALA A 202 21.71 23.44 -5.99
N LEU A 203 20.77 22.53 -6.25
CA LEU A 203 19.64 22.79 -7.17
C LEU A 203 18.71 23.89 -6.64
N PHE A 204 18.33 23.82 -5.36
CA PHE A 204 17.46 24.83 -4.76
C PHE A 204 18.13 26.20 -4.65
N ASP A 205 19.44 26.25 -4.39
CA ASP A 205 20.20 27.50 -4.37
C ASP A 205 20.35 28.10 -5.77
N SER A 206 20.51 27.25 -6.80
CA SER A 206 20.57 27.67 -8.21
C SER A 206 19.25 28.29 -8.71
N ASP A 207 18.10 27.73 -8.30
CA ASP A 207 16.78 28.32 -8.61
C ASP A 207 16.55 29.63 -7.85
N GLY A 208 16.95 29.71 -6.58
CA GLY A 208 16.86 30.95 -5.79
C GLY A 208 17.75 32.08 -6.31
N GLN A 209 18.86 31.76 -6.98
CA GLN A 209 19.75 32.73 -7.61
C GLN A 209 19.20 33.22 -8.96
N ARG A 210 18.52 32.35 -9.73
CA ARG A 210 17.81 32.73 -10.98
C ARG A 210 16.64 33.68 -10.76
N ASP A 211 15.93 33.56 -9.65
CA ASP A 211 14.80 34.45 -9.32
C ASP A 211 15.23 35.83 -8.81
N ARG A 212 16.50 36.01 -8.41
CA ARG A 212 17.06 37.31 -7.99
C ARG A 212 17.66 38.13 -9.14
N GLU A 213 17.90 37.51 -10.29
CA GLU A 213 18.58 38.12 -11.45
C GLU A 213 17.59 38.59 -12.54
N LYS A 214 16.29 38.52 -12.26
CA LYS A 214 15.19 39.06 -13.07
C LYS A 214 14.52 40.23 -12.36
#